data_AF-A0A194URI4-F1
#
_entry.id   AF-A0A194URI4-F1
#
_cell.length_a   1.000
_cell.length_b   1.000
_cell.length_c   1.000
_cell.angle_alpha   90.00
_cell.angle_beta   90.00
_cell.angle_gamma   90.00
#
_symmetry.space_group_name_H-M   'P 1'
#
loop_
_entity.id
_entity.type
_entity.pdbx_description
1 polymer ?
#
loop_
_entity_poly.entity_id
_entity_poly.type
_entity_poly.pdbx_seq_one_letter_code
_entity_poly.pdbx_strand_id
1 'polypeptide(L)'
;MYEGLGEANPDSLAKSRERFAITQYNMSLKQLTSATTDENIVLLVCLLFICIEMLQENKDVAIEHCRHGINICNTTPKGLLGWAKEALQPIFLRLATFPYFFGVEVADFPEPIGLVSDGLAINVTAGEKVMAWDYLVNRVVRLVRLGLSYRQGPLQHRPVPRYMFEYKQNIYESLIAWHHHYRTVRISYPPDHKEMESHLYDEMKSVVGKIWVNCCLSADEMVYDEHIADFEELIYLSEQLMNLRSTESSPRPKFIFEMGFMPFLYFIVIKCRRLDLRLTALRQMPLLSHERENLFNARVLYFVGKRTIEVEHGIHLDSHPTDYPGASDAPMPPDNMRLRSIDISEETEMRKDEDGVVSEVRKVFFLFRPLDIDPGFTEWAEIGPYPGTTSK
;
A
#
# COMPACT_ATOMS: atom_id res chain seq x y z
N MET A 1 -10.83 -6.98 28.53
CA MET A 1 -11.40 -8.27 28.99
C MET A 1 -12.63 -8.48 28.12
N TYR A 2 -12.58 -9.42 27.17
CA TYR A 2 -13.64 -9.64 26.18
C TYR A 2 -14.37 -10.95 26.51
N GLU A 3 -15.69 -10.89 26.64
CA GLU A 3 -16.58 -12.04 26.91
C GLU A 3 -17.84 -12.00 26.02
N GLY A 4 -18.33 -13.18 25.61
CA GLY A 4 -19.48 -13.37 24.69
C GLY A 4 -19.18 -14.46 23.63
N LEU A 5 -19.37 -15.75 23.92
CA LEU A 5 -20.57 -16.57 23.55
C LEU A 5 -20.78 -16.58 22.00
N GLY A 6 -20.78 -17.67 21.22
CA GLY A 6 -21.40 -19.00 21.34
C GLY A 6 -22.06 -19.33 19.97
N GLU A 7 -22.64 -20.51 19.69
CA GLU A 7 -22.31 -21.86 20.15
C GLU A 7 -21.55 -22.62 19.02
N ALA A 8 -21.90 -23.88 18.70
CA ALA A 8 -21.10 -24.77 17.86
C ALA A 8 -21.80 -25.34 16.60
N ASN A 9 -21.05 -25.41 15.50
CA ASN A 9 -21.30 -26.27 14.34
C ASN A 9 -19.90 -26.66 13.73
N PRO A 10 -19.58 -26.79 12.41
CA PRO A 10 -18.18 -26.99 11.98
C PRO A 10 -17.28 -25.79 12.33
N ASP A 11 -17.92 -24.62 12.41
CA ASP A 11 -17.55 -23.39 13.12
C ASP A 11 -16.82 -23.62 14.47
N SER A 12 -17.02 -24.76 15.15
CA SER A 12 -16.34 -25.10 16.40
C SER A 12 -14.82 -25.26 16.28
N LEU A 13 -14.30 -25.69 15.12
CA LEU A 13 -12.85 -25.77 14.91
C LEU A 13 -12.24 -24.37 14.68
N ALA A 14 -12.98 -23.49 14.01
CA ALA A 14 -12.62 -22.08 13.83
C ALA A 14 -12.65 -21.34 15.18
N LYS A 15 -13.79 -21.40 15.89
CA LYS A 15 -13.95 -20.87 17.26
C LYS A 15 -12.95 -21.45 18.26
N SER A 16 -12.55 -22.72 18.12
CA SER A 16 -11.50 -23.32 18.96
C SER A 16 -10.11 -22.75 18.66
N ARG A 17 -9.76 -22.59 17.38
CA ARG A 17 -8.50 -21.95 16.94
C ARG A 17 -8.45 -20.48 17.33
N GLU A 18 -9.56 -19.76 17.16
CA GLU A 18 -9.74 -18.37 17.58
C GLU A 18 -9.59 -18.23 19.10
N ARG A 19 -10.31 -19.04 19.89
CA ARG A 19 -10.21 -19.05 21.36
C ARG A 19 -8.81 -19.43 21.82
N PHE A 20 -8.13 -20.35 21.13
CA PHE A 20 -6.72 -20.67 21.38
C PHE A 20 -5.81 -19.47 21.10
N ALA A 21 -5.95 -18.81 19.94
CA ALA A 21 -5.18 -17.62 19.57
C ALA A 21 -5.37 -16.47 20.57
N ILE A 22 -6.63 -16.17 20.93
CA ILE A 22 -6.98 -15.19 21.98
C ILE A 22 -6.37 -15.58 23.33
N THR A 23 -6.34 -16.88 23.67
CA THR A 23 -5.72 -17.35 24.91
C THR A 23 -4.21 -17.11 24.89
N GLN A 24 -3.51 -17.46 23.81
CA GLN A 24 -2.06 -17.23 23.67
C GLN A 24 -1.72 -15.73 23.68
N TYR A 25 -2.50 -14.89 22.99
CA TYR A 25 -2.37 -13.43 22.99
C TYR A 25 -2.55 -12.83 24.40
N ASN A 26 -3.57 -13.26 25.15
CA ASN A 26 -3.76 -12.81 26.52
C ASN A 26 -2.68 -13.36 27.49
N MET A 27 -2.11 -14.52 27.22
CA MET A 27 -1.00 -15.08 27.99
C MET A 27 0.30 -14.30 27.74
N SER A 28 0.61 -13.93 26.49
CA SER A 28 1.80 -13.12 26.18
C SER A 28 1.69 -11.73 26.80
N LEU A 29 0.55 -11.04 26.68
CA LEU A 29 0.28 -9.75 27.36
C LEU A 29 0.58 -9.82 28.87
N LYS A 30 0.10 -10.86 29.56
CA LYS A 30 0.33 -11.04 31.00
C LYS A 30 1.80 -11.24 31.34
N GLN A 31 2.56 -11.98 30.54
CA GLN A 31 3.99 -12.18 30.74
C GLN A 31 4.77 -10.88 30.54
N LEU A 32 4.43 -10.09 29.51
CA LEU A 32 5.05 -8.80 29.21
C LEU A 32 4.87 -7.75 30.32
N THR A 33 3.72 -7.78 31.00
CA THR A 33 3.42 -6.83 32.10
C THR A 33 4.06 -7.20 33.45
N SER A 34 4.86 -8.28 33.53
CA SER A 34 5.24 -8.90 34.82
C SER A 34 6.74 -8.92 35.17
N ALA A 35 7.62 -8.35 34.34
CA ALA A 35 9.06 -8.25 34.63
C ALA A 35 9.72 -7.04 33.94
N THR A 36 10.97 -6.71 34.30
CA THR A 36 11.84 -5.84 33.50
C THR A 36 12.05 -6.46 32.11
N THR A 37 11.31 -5.97 31.13
CA THR A 37 11.22 -6.57 29.80
C THR A 37 12.42 -6.19 28.95
N ASP A 38 13.05 -7.20 28.33
CA ASP A 38 14.06 -7.00 27.28
C ASP A 38 13.41 -6.27 26.09
N GLU A 39 13.98 -5.13 25.68
CA GLU A 39 13.52 -4.32 24.54
C GLU A 39 13.39 -5.15 23.25
N ASN A 40 14.26 -6.17 23.07
CA ASN A 40 14.20 -7.09 21.94
C ASN A 40 12.91 -7.95 21.96
N ILE A 41 12.47 -8.37 23.15
CA ILE A 41 11.23 -9.13 23.35
C ILE A 41 10.03 -8.19 23.13
N VAL A 42 10.09 -6.96 23.64
CA VAL A 42 9.02 -5.96 23.41
C VAL A 42 8.85 -5.69 21.91
N LEU A 43 9.93 -5.55 21.14
CA LEU A 43 9.86 -5.33 19.70
C LEU A 43 9.33 -6.52 18.91
N LEU A 44 9.75 -7.74 19.25
CA LEU A 44 9.17 -8.96 18.66
C LEU A 44 7.67 -9.06 18.94
N VAL A 45 7.27 -8.68 20.15
CA VAL A 45 5.86 -8.60 20.54
C VAL A 45 5.13 -7.52 19.76
N CYS A 46 5.64 -6.29 19.68
CA CYS A 46 5.04 -5.24 18.85
C CYS A 46 4.80 -5.75 17.42
N LEU A 47 5.78 -6.42 16.81
CA LEU A 47 5.63 -7.03 15.50
C LEU A 47 4.51 -8.09 15.44
N LEU A 48 4.47 -9.03 16.39
CA LEU A 48 3.43 -10.06 16.44
C LEU A 48 2.03 -9.47 16.65
N PHE A 49 1.89 -8.41 17.45
CA PHE A 49 0.63 -7.74 17.67
C PHE A 49 0.21 -6.98 16.41
N ILE A 50 1.11 -6.25 15.74
CA ILE A 50 0.82 -5.63 14.43
C ILE A 50 0.27 -6.68 13.44
N CYS A 51 0.89 -7.87 13.34
CA CYS A 51 0.37 -8.96 12.50
C CYS A 51 -1.06 -9.38 12.88
N ILE A 52 -1.36 -9.51 14.17
CA ILE A 52 -2.67 -9.97 14.67
C ILE A 52 -3.75 -8.90 14.46
N GLU A 53 -3.46 -7.64 14.80
CA GLU A 53 -4.39 -6.52 14.58
C GLU A 53 -4.64 -6.29 13.08
N MET A 54 -3.63 -6.45 12.21
CA MET A 54 -3.82 -6.41 10.75
C MET A 54 -4.71 -7.54 10.22
N LEU A 55 -4.57 -8.75 10.76
CA LEU A 55 -5.44 -9.88 10.44
C LEU A 55 -6.88 -9.65 10.93
N GLN A 56 -7.06 -8.94 12.04
CA GLN A 56 -8.36 -8.53 12.61
C GLN A 56 -8.91 -7.22 12.03
N GLU A 57 -8.23 -6.60 11.06
CA GLU A 57 -8.60 -5.31 10.43
C GLU A 57 -8.60 -4.11 11.40
N ASN A 58 -8.00 -4.27 12.58
CA ASN A 58 -7.90 -3.25 13.63
C ASN A 58 -6.71 -2.31 13.37
N LYS A 59 -6.87 -1.45 12.36
CA LYS A 59 -5.80 -0.55 11.89
C LYS A 59 -5.22 0.33 13.00
N ASP A 60 -6.05 0.84 13.91
CA ASP A 60 -5.64 1.85 14.89
C ASP A 60 -4.70 1.25 15.94
N VAL A 61 -4.99 0.03 16.42
CA VAL A 61 -4.12 -0.68 17.36
C VAL A 61 -2.86 -1.21 16.65
N ALA A 62 -2.94 -1.60 15.38
CA ALA A 62 -1.76 -1.93 14.57
C ALA A 62 -0.82 -0.72 14.40
N ILE A 63 -1.36 0.47 14.11
CA ILE A 63 -0.61 1.73 14.01
C ILE A 63 0.05 2.05 15.35
N GLU A 64 -0.66 1.88 16.46
CA GLU A 64 -0.13 2.21 17.78
C GLU A 64 0.97 1.24 18.25
N HIS A 65 0.87 -0.06 17.95
CA HIS A 65 1.99 -0.99 18.15
C HIS A 65 3.19 -0.67 17.26
N CYS A 66 2.96 -0.21 16.02
CA CYS A 66 4.03 0.26 15.14
C CYS A 66 4.74 1.47 15.72
N ARG A 67 3.99 2.49 16.19
CA ARG A 67 4.51 3.67 16.87
C ARG A 67 5.41 3.31 18.05
N HIS A 68 4.95 2.42 18.92
CA HIS A 68 5.73 1.94 20.07
C HIS A 68 7.05 1.29 19.63
N GLY A 69 7.01 0.42 18.61
CA GLY A 69 8.21 -0.20 18.07
C GLY A 69 9.22 0.78 17.46
N ILE A 70 8.77 1.76 16.67
CA ILE A 70 9.65 2.82 16.13
C ILE A 70 10.26 3.65 17.26
N ASN A 71 9.47 4.00 18.28
CA ASN A 71 9.98 4.75 19.42
C ASN A 71 11.07 3.98 20.17
N ILE A 72 10.92 2.68 20.42
CA ILE A 72 11.97 1.85 21.04
C ILE A 72 13.23 1.84 20.15
N CYS A 73 13.08 1.55 18.85
CA CYS A 73 14.20 1.57 17.89
C CYS A 73 14.96 2.92 17.87
N ASN A 74 14.26 4.03 18.08
CA ASN A 74 14.84 5.37 18.14
C ASN A 74 15.51 5.69 19.49
N THR A 75 15.03 5.15 20.61
CA THR A 75 15.51 5.51 21.96
C THR A 75 16.59 4.60 22.51
N THR A 76 16.74 3.36 22.03
CA THR A 76 17.80 2.44 22.49
C THR A 76 19.21 2.99 22.17
N PRO A 77 20.02 3.47 23.15
CA PRO A 77 21.19 4.31 22.86
C PRO A 77 22.40 3.63 22.21
N LYS A 78 22.33 2.31 21.99
CA LYS A 78 23.35 1.52 21.27
C LYS A 78 22.80 0.91 19.96
N GLY A 79 21.59 1.30 19.59
CA GLY A 79 20.72 0.53 18.70
C GLY A 79 20.28 -0.79 19.34
N LEU A 80 19.38 -1.47 18.65
CA LEU A 80 19.13 -2.90 18.86
C LEU A 80 20.46 -3.68 18.88
N LEU A 81 20.58 -4.70 19.72
CA LEU A 81 21.80 -5.51 19.86
C LEU A 81 21.56 -6.96 19.41
N GLY A 82 22.55 -7.52 18.71
CA GLY A 82 22.49 -8.89 18.20
C GLY A 82 21.33 -9.12 17.22
N TRP A 83 20.69 -10.28 17.34
CA TRP A 83 19.68 -10.78 16.39
C TRP A 83 18.54 -9.81 16.10
N ALA A 84 18.10 -9.02 17.10
CA ALA A 84 16.98 -8.10 16.93
C ALA A 84 17.33 -6.93 16.01
N LYS A 85 18.61 -6.51 15.98
CA LYS A 85 19.09 -5.48 15.06
C LYS A 85 19.01 -5.95 13.61
N GLU A 86 19.49 -7.17 13.39
CA GLU A 86 19.61 -7.77 12.06
C GLU A 86 18.23 -8.19 11.52
N ALA A 87 17.36 -8.73 12.38
CA ALA A 87 16.06 -9.26 11.98
C ALA A 87 14.90 -8.24 12.09
N LEU A 88 14.79 -7.46 13.17
CA LEU A 88 13.62 -6.63 13.44
C LEU A 88 13.76 -5.20 12.90
N GLN A 89 14.96 -4.60 12.97
CA GLN A 89 15.18 -3.22 12.53
C GLN A 89 14.74 -2.96 11.07
N PRO A 90 15.05 -3.84 10.08
CA PRO A 90 14.60 -3.65 8.70
C PRO A 90 13.07 -3.83 8.52
N ILE A 91 12.44 -4.67 9.35
CA ILE A 91 10.97 -4.85 9.34
C ILE A 91 10.30 -3.57 9.86
N PHE A 92 10.77 -3.03 10.98
CA PHE A 92 10.25 -1.78 11.53
C PHE A 92 10.47 -0.59 10.59
N LEU A 93 11.62 -0.52 9.91
CA LEU A 93 11.85 0.51 8.89
C LEU A 93 10.81 0.43 7.77
N ARG A 94 10.53 -0.76 7.20
CA ARG A 94 9.48 -0.91 6.17
C ARG A 94 8.08 -0.58 6.70
N LEU A 95 7.74 -1.06 7.91
CA LEU A 95 6.47 -0.78 8.56
C LEU A 95 6.22 0.70 8.85
N ALA A 96 7.25 1.50 9.11
CA ALA A 96 7.08 2.94 9.36
C ALA A 96 6.40 3.71 8.21
N THR A 97 6.27 3.10 7.02
CA THR A 97 5.50 3.65 5.89
C THR A 97 4.00 3.36 5.92
N PHE A 98 3.54 2.24 6.50
CA PHE A 98 2.15 1.81 6.36
C PHE A 98 1.13 2.77 7.03
N PRO A 99 1.37 3.38 8.21
CA PRO A 99 0.38 4.20 8.90
C PRO A 99 -0.14 5.37 8.06
N TYR A 100 0.72 5.99 7.24
CA TYR A 100 0.30 7.11 6.39
C TYR A 100 -0.66 6.70 5.28
N PHE A 101 -0.80 5.41 4.94
CA PHE A 101 -1.83 4.94 3.99
C PHE A 101 -3.22 4.84 4.62
N PHE A 102 -3.32 4.95 5.94
CA PHE A 102 -4.56 4.78 6.72
C PHE A 102 -4.89 6.03 7.55
N GLY A 103 -4.55 7.21 7.03
CA GLY A 103 -5.01 8.51 7.55
C GLY A 103 -4.10 9.18 8.59
N VAL A 104 -2.93 8.62 8.91
CA VAL A 104 -2.00 9.25 9.87
C VAL A 104 -1.21 10.39 9.21
N GLU A 105 -1.24 11.57 9.83
CA GLU A 105 -0.45 12.73 9.42
C GLU A 105 1.05 12.56 9.73
N VAL A 106 1.91 13.21 8.94
CA VAL A 106 3.39 13.08 9.06
C VAL A 106 3.91 13.67 10.38
N ALA A 107 3.22 14.66 10.94
CA ALA A 107 3.52 15.23 12.25
C ALA A 107 3.18 14.28 13.41
N ASP A 108 2.22 13.38 13.20
CA ASP A 108 1.63 12.51 14.23
C ASP A 108 2.21 11.09 14.21
N PHE A 109 3.31 10.84 13.49
CA PHE A 109 4.02 9.56 13.50
C PHE A 109 5.54 9.71 13.58
N PRO A 110 6.23 8.95 14.46
CA PRO A 110 7.68 9.07 14.64
C PRO A 110 8.45 8.74 13.35
N GLU A 111 9.46 9.55 13.06
CA GLU A 111 10.42 9.24 12.01
C GLU A 111 11.38 8.14 12.50
N PRO A 112 11.72 7.12 11.68
CA PRO A 112 12.82 6.21 11.99
C PRO A 112 14.17 6.97 11.90
N ILE A 113 14.82 7.20 13.05
CA ILE A 113 16.03 8.02 13.19
C ILE A 113 17.22 7.13 13.58
N GLY A 114 18.42 7.47 13.10
CA GLY A 114 19.66 6.77 13.49
C GLY A 114 19.81 5.35 12.90
N LEU A 115 18.85 4.90 12.09
CA LEU A 115 18.88 3.56 11.49
C LEU A 115 19.81 3.45 10.26
N VAL A 116 20.17 4.58 9.64
CA VAL A 116 21.09 4.68 8.48
C VAL A 116 22.03 5.87 8.67
N SER A 117 23.29 5.72 8.23
CA SER A 117 24.37 6.72 8.33
C SER A 117 24.23 7.86 7.31
N ASP A 118 23.92 7.53 6.06
CA ASP A 118 23.48 8.46 5.01
C ASP A 118 22.33 7.81 4.24
N GLY A 119 21.13 8.35 4.40
CA GLY A 119 19.90 7.82 3.82
C GLY A 119 19.62 8.22 2.37
N LEU A 120 20.48 9.05 1.75
CA LEU A 120 20.38 9.44 0.34
C LEU A 120 21.58 8.96 -0.49
N ALA A 121 22.62 8.42 0.16
CA ALA A 121 23.78 7.84 -0.50
C ALA A 121 23.41 6.67 -1.42
N ILE A 122 23.81 6.78 -2.68
CA ILE A 122 23.75 5.70 -3.67
C ILE A 122 24.99 4.79 -3.55
N ASN A 123 26.12 5.34 -3.08
CA ASN A 123 27.39 4.64 -2.90
C ASN A 123 27.49 3.93 -1.53
N VAL A 124 26.45 3.20 -1.15
CA VAL A 124 26.42 2.37 0.07
C VAL A 124 27.03 1.00 -0.17
N THR A 125 27.53 0.34 0.88
CA THR A 125 28.04 -1.03 0.72
C THR A 125 26.91 -2.00 0.40
N ALA A 126 27.24 -3.16 -0.19
CA ALA A 126 26.26 -4.19 -0.53
C ALA A 126 25.41 -4.65 0.67
N GLY A 127 25.97 -4.62 1.89
CA GLY A 127 25.25 -4.95 3.13
C GLY A 127 24.34 -3.84 3.65
N GLU A 128 24.62 -2.58 3.33
CA GLU A 128 23.80 -1.41 3.73
C GLU A 128 22.68 -1.11 2.72
N LYS A 129 22.83 -1.60 1.47
CA LYS A 129 21.95 -1.32 0.32
C LYS A 129 20.45 -1.47 0.62
N VAL A 130 20.03 -2.56 1.26
CA VAL A 130 18.61 -2.81 1.58
C VAL A 130 18.07 -1.76 2.56
N MET A 131 18.85 -1.43 3.59
CA MET A 131 18.43 -0.43 4.59
C MET A 131 18.41 0.99 4.02
N ALA A 132 19.36 1.33 3.16
CA ALA A 132 19.37 2.61 2.45
C ALA A 132 18.15 2.76 1.52
N TRP A 133 17.78 1.69 0.83
CA TRP A 133 16.58 1.65 -0.01
C TRP A 133 15.29 1.82 0.82
N ASP A 134 15.09 1.02 1.87
CA ASP A 134 13.92 1.11 2.75
C ASP A 134 13.81 2.50 3.42
N TYR A 135 14.95 3.14 3.70
CA TYR A 135 14.99 4.51 4.22
C TYR A 135 14.59 5.55 3.18
N LEU A 136 15.08 5.44 1.94
CA LEU A 136 14.65 6.30 0.84
C LEU A 136 13.13 6.17 0.60
N VAL A 137 12.60 4.95 0.61
CA VAL A 137 11.14 4.68 0.51
C VAL A 137 10.37 5.36 1.65
N ASN A 138 10.90 5.36 2.88
CA ASN A 138 10.32 6.14 3.99
C ASN A 138 10.30 7.64 3.72
N ARG A 139 11.40 8.20 3.21
CA ARG A 139 11.47 9.62 2.85
C ARG A 139 10.48 9.98 1.74
N VAL A 140 10.35 9.13 0.73
CA VAL A 140 9.34 9.25 -0.34
C VAL A 140 7.94 9.31 0.25
N VAL A 141 7.53 8.31 1.04
CA VAL A 141 6.17 8.26 1.59
C VAL A 141 5.88 9.46 2.51
N ARG A 142 6.83 9.83 3.39
CA ARG A 142 6.68 11.01 4.27
C ARG A 142 6.57 12.31 3.47
N LEU A 143 7.38 12.52 2.43
CA LEU A 143 7.27 13.69 1.55
C LEU A 143 5.92 13.72 0.83
N VAL A 144 5.49 12.61 0.25
CA VAL A 144 4.24 12.50 -0.51
C VAL A 144 3.01 12.80 0.37
N ARG A 145 3.06 12.35 1.62
CA ARG A 145 1.98 12.54 2.60
C ARG A 145 1.97 13.95 3.19
N LEU A 146 3.15 14.55 3.41
CA LEU A 146 3.24 15.97 3.75
C LEU A 146 2.73 16.84 2.57
N GLY A 147 3.04 16.47 1.33
CA GLY A 147 2.49 17.09 0.12
C GLY A 147 0.96 16.99 0.07
N LEU A 148 0.38 15.82 0.33
CA LEU A 148 -1.08 15.67 0.45
C LEU A 148 -1.68 16.59 1.53
N SER A 149 -1.04 16.69 2.69
CA SER A 149 -1.45 17.59 3.79
C SER A 149 -1.48 19.07 3.36
N TYR A 150 -0.55 19.51 2.50
CA TYR A 150 -0.54 20.85 1.88
C TYR A 150 -1.52 21.02 0.72
N ARG A 151 -2.03 19.95 0.10
CA ARG A 151 -2.99 20.05 -1.02
C ARG A 151 -4.45 19.98 -0.55
N GLN A 152 -4.75 19.13 0.41
CA GLN A 152 -6.11 18.72 0.79
C GLN A 152 -6.29 18.48 2.30
N GLY A 153 -5.23 18.60 3.11
CA GLY A 153 -5.25 18.29 4.54
C GLY A 153 -5.08 19.53 5.44
N PRO A 154 -4.67 19.34 6.71
CA PRO A 154 -4.54 20.41 7.70
C PRO A 154 -3.64 21.59 7.32
N LEU A 155 -2.78 21.43 6.31
CA LEU A 155 -1.83 22.45 5.85
C LEU A 155 -2.30 23.17 4.57
N GLN A 156 -3.48 22.88 4.01
CA GLN A 156 -3.96 23.42 2.72
C GLN A 156 -4.01 24.96 2.61
N HIS A 157 -4.07 25.67 3.74
CA HIS A 157 -4.08 27.14 3.80
C HIS A 157 -2.69 27.74 4.08
N ARG A 158 -1.62 26.93 4.05
CA ARG A 158 -0.24 27.36 4.29
C ARG A 158 0.58 27.24 3.01
N PRO A 159 1.49 28.19 2.72
CA PRO A 159 2.39 28.06 1.59
C PRO A 159 3.37 26.91 1.81
N VAL A 160 3.60 26.09 0.78
CA VAL A 160 4.61 25.03 0.80
C VAL A 160 6.00 25.64 1.03
N PRO A 161 6.73 25.25 2.09
CA PRO A 161 8.06 25.80 2.38
C PRO A 161 9.08 25.53 1.27
N ARG A 162 9.96 26.50 0.99
CA ARG A 162 10.97 26.39 -0.08
C ARG A 162 11.87 25.16 0.05
N TYR A 163 12.25 24.77 1.26
CA TYR A 163 13.11 23.60 1.50
C TYR A 163 12.46 22.29 1.01
N MET A 164 11.12 22.21 0.91
CA MET A 164 10.45 21.01 0.41
C MET A 164 10.70 20.77 -1.08
N PHE A 165 10.93 21.82 -1.87
CA PHE A 165 11.23 21.69 -3.30
C PHE A 165 12.66 21.15 -3.52
N GLU A 166 13.62 21.64 -2.75
CA GLU A 166 14.99 21.10 -2.72
C GLU A 166 15.01 19.64 -2.22
N TYR A 167 14.27 19.36 -1.14
CA TYR A 167 14.16 18.00 -0.59
C TYR A 167 13.48 17.02 -1.56
N LYS A 168 12.42 17.47 -2.27
CA LYS A 168 11.79 16.75 -3.38
C LYS A 168 12.79 16.41 -4.47
N GLN A 169 13.60 17.38 -4.90
CA GLN A 169 14.60 17.19 -5.96
C GLN A 169 15.66 16.15 -5.55
N ASN A 170 16.21 16.26 -4.34
CA ASN A 170 17.22 15.33 -3.84
C ASN A 170 16.70 13.87 -3.79
N ILE A 171 15.47 13.66 -3.30
CA ILE A 171 14.83 12.34 -3.28
C ILE A 171 14.60 11.82 -4.72
N TYR A 172 14.17 12.68 -5.63
CA TYR A 172 13.92 12.32 -7.04
C TYR A 172 15.20 11.89 -7.76
N GLU A 173 16.32 12.58 -7.53
CA GLU A 173 17.63 12.22 -8.07
C GLU A 173 18.14 10.88 -7.51
N SER A 174 18.00 10.64 -6.20
CA SER A 174 18.27 9.32 -5.62
C SER A 174 17.42 8.23 -6.28
N LEU A 175 16.10 8.45 -6.44
CA LEU A 175 15.20 7.49 -7.07
C LEU A 175 15.58 7.16 -8.53
N ILE A 176 16.03 8.14 -9.32
CA ILE A 176 16.54 7.89 -10.69
C ILE A 176 17.75 6.95 -10.65
N ALA A 177 18.69 7.16 -9.73
CA ALA A 177 19.87 6.31 -9.61
C ALA A 177 19.51 4.89 -9.16
N TRP A 178 18.59 4.73 -8.21
CA TRP A 178 18.08 3.43 -7.79
C TRP A 178 17.31 2.71 -8.91
N HIS A 179 16.45 3.42 -9.65
CA HIS A 179 15.73 2.88 -10.82
C HIS A 179 16.72 2.37 -11.88
N HIS A 180 17.73 3.18 -12.23
CA HIS A 180 18.79 2.78 -13.15
C HIS A 180 19.60 1.57 -12.64
N HIS A 181 19.87 1.50 -11.34
CA HIS A 181 20.54 0.36 -10.72
C HIS A 181 19.72 -0.93 -10.85
N TYR A 182 18.46 -0.93 -10.44
CA TYR A 182 17.60 -2.12 -10.51
C TYR A 182 17.40 -2.60 -11.95
N ARG A 183 17.12 -1.68 -12.87
CA ARG A 183 17.03 -1.96 -14.32
C ARG A 183 18.33 -2.55 -14.87
N THR A 184 19.49 -1.99 -14.52
CA THR A 184 20.80 -2.49 -14.97
C THR A 184 21.09 -3.89 -14.44
N VAL A 185 20.77 -4.18 -13.17
CA VAL A 185 20.90 -5.54 -12.64
C VAL A 185 19.99 -6.50 -13.41
N ARG A 186 18.68 -6.18 -13.56
CA ARG A 186 17.73 -7.05 -14.27
C ARG A 186 18.15 -7.35 -15.72
N ILE A 187 18.72 -6.39 -16.43
CA ILE A 187 19.07 -6.53 -17.86
C ILE A 187 20.47 -7.12 -18.07
N SER A 188 21.49 -6.62 -17.36
CA SER A 188 22.90 -6.99 -17.60
C SER A 188 23.39 -8.13 -16.71
N TYR A 189 22.78 -8.34 -15.56
CA TYR A 189 23.12 -9.37 -14.57
C TYR A 189 21.85 -10.04 -14.05
N PRO A 190 21.00 -10.60 -14.95
CA PRO A 190 19.66 -11.04 -14.60
C PRO A 190 19.71 -11.97 -13.37
N PRO A 191 19.02 -11.61 -12.26
CA PRO A 191 18.97 -12.44 -11.06
C PRO A 191 18.46 -13.85 -11.35
N ASP A 192 18.69 -14.77 -10.41
CA ASP A 192 18.02 -16.06 -10.49
C ASP A 192 16.49 -15.90 -10.38
N HIS A 193 15.75 -16.95 -10.74
CA HIS A 193 14.28 -16.90 -10.78
C HIS A 193 13.65 -16.47 -9.43
N LYS A 194 14.26 -16.82 -8.29
CA LYS A 194 13.75 -16.48 -6.96
C LYS A 194 14.03 -15.02 -6.60
N GLU A 195 15.21 -14.51 -6.96
CA GLU A 195 15.60 -13.12 -6.69
C GLU A 195 14.89 -12.14 -7.65
N MET A 196 14.51 -12.59 -8.85
CA MET A 196 13.85 -11.77 -9.87
C MET A 196 12.58 -11.08 -9.39
N GLU A 197 11.74 -11.75 -8.58
CA GLU A 197 10.51 -11.13 -8.07
C GLU A 197 10.81 -9.91 -7.16
N SER A 198 11.78 -10.04 -6.26
CA SER A 198 12.20 -8.94 -5.38
C SER A 198 12.79 -7.78 -6.19
N HIS A 199 13.55 -8.09 -7.25
CA HIS A 199 14.09 -7.10 -8.17
C HIS A 199 13.00 -6.36 -8.95
N LEU A 200 11.98 -7.06 -9.46
CA LEU A 200 10.83 -6.44 -10.14
C LEU A 200 10.02 -5.57 -9.17
N TYR A 201 9.81 -6.04 -7.93
CA TYR A 201 9.13 -5.30 -6.88
C TYR A 201 9.82 -3.97 -6.57
N ASP A 202 11.13 -3.96 -6.39
CA ASP A 202 11.88 -2.73 -6.11
C ASP A 202 12.03 -1.83 -7.34
N GLU A 203 12.16 -2.38 -8.55
CA GLU A 203 12.15 -1.58 -9.79
C GLU A 203 10.80 -0.86 -9.97
N MET A 204 9.68 -1.58 -9.83
CA MET A 204 8.33 -0.97 -9.85
C MET A 204 8.17 0.09 -8.75
N LYS A 205 8.61 -0.21 -7.52
CA LYS A 205 8.57 0.74 -6.40
C LYS A 205 9.40 2.00 -6.69
N SER A 206 10.53 1.88 -7.38
CA SER A 206 11.35 3.04 -7.79
C SER A 206 10.64 3.91 -8.84
N VAL A 207 9.95 3.30 -9.81
CA VAL A 207 9.18 4.03 -10.84
C VAL A 207 7.96 4.71 -10.21
N VAL A 208 7.19 4.01 -9.37
CA VAL A 208 6.08 4.61 -8.60
C VAL A 208 6.60 5.76 -7.72
N GLY A 209 7.74 5.57 -7.05
CA GLY A 209 8.39 6.59 -6.24
C GLY A 209 8.74 7.86 -7.04
N LYS A 210 9.30 7.72 -8.25
CA LYS A 210 9.59 8.87 -9.15
C LYS A 210 8.33 9.68 -9.45
N ILE A 211 7.26 9.02 -9.89
CA ILE A 211 5.98 9.67 -10.21
C ILE A 211 5.41 10.35 -8.96
N TRP A 212 5.35 9.65 -7.83
CA TRP A 212 4.85 10.18 -6.57
C TRP A 212 5.60 11.42 -6.11
N VAL A 213 6.93 11.37 -6.07
CA VAL A 213 7.76 12.50 -5.66
C VAL A 213 7.61 13.65 -6.63
N ASN A 214 7.57 13.41 -7.95
CA ASN A 214 7.42 14.51 -8.89
C ASN A 214 6.06 15.23 -8.74
N CYS A 215 4.98 14.46 -8.53
CA CYS A 215 3.61 14.98 -8.48
C CYS A 215 3.18 15.53 -7.10
N CYS A 216 3.83 15.14 -5.99
CA CYS A 216 3.27 15.31 -4.64
C CYS A 216 2.96 16.75 -4.18
N LEU A 217 3.57 17.77 -4.80
CA LEU A 217 3.34 19.19 -4.49
C LEU A 217 2.40 19.88 -5.50
N SER A 218 1.93 19.18 -6.53
CA SER A 218 0.99 19.71 -7.53
C SER A 218 -0.46 19.48 -7.09
N ALA A 219 -1.26 20.54 -7.00
CA ALA A 219 -2.71 20.44 -6.86
C ALA A 219 -3.42 20.04 -8.16
N ASP A 220 -2.76 20.20 -9.30
CA ASP A 220 -3.25 19.81 -10.62
C ASP A 220 -3.00 18.31 -10.85
N GLU A 221 -4.04 17.59 -11.30
CA GLU A 221 -4.01 16.15 -11.63
C GLU A 221 -3.62 15.90 -13.10
N MET A 222 -3.48 16.94 -13.92
CA MET A 222 -2.87 16.85 -15.25
C MET A 222 -1.37 16.49 -15.20
N VAL A 223 -0.69 16.74 -14.07
CA VAL A 223 0.73 16.43 -13.87
C VAL A 223 1.08 14.94 -14.07
N TYR A 224 0.11 14.03 -13.84
CA TYR A 224 0.32 12.60 -14.06
C TYR A 224 0.43 12.23 -15.56
N ASP A 225 -0.05 13.08 -16.48
CA ASP A 225 0.05 12.84 -17.92
C ASP A 225 1.49 13.01 -18.44
N GLU A 226 2.35 13.74 -17.72
CA GLU A 226 3.79 13.82 -18.01
C GLU A 226 4.50 12.47 -17.80
N HIS A 227 3.87 11.54 -17.06
CA HIS A 227 4.42 10.27 -16.63
C HIS A 227 3.87 9.05 -17.39
N ILE A 228 3.20 9.22 -18.54
CA ILE A 228 2.68 8.10 -19.33
C ILE A 228 3.77 7.05 -19.67
N ALA A 229 4.99 7.46 -19.99
CA ALA A 229 6.09 6.52 -20.25
C ALA A 229 6.53 5.73 -19.00
N ASP A 230 6.48 6.34 -17.80
CA ASP A 230 6.71 5.63 -16.54
C ASP A 230 5.56 4.64 -16.24
N PHE A 231 4.31 4.98 -16.59
CA PHE A 231 3.17 4.05 -16.48
C PHE A 231 3.24 2.89 -17.47
N GLU A 232 3.71 3.11 -18.71
CA GLU A 232 3.98 2.03 -19.68
C GLU A 232 5.07 1.08 -19.16
N GLU A 233 6.13 1.62 -18.55
CA GLU A 233 7.17 0.81 -17.89
C GLU A 233 6.60 -0.03 -16.73
N LEU A 234 5.70 0.52 -15.91
CA LEU A 234 5.06 -0.24 -14.84
C LEU A 234 4.23 -1.42 -15.36
N ILE A 235 3.52 -1.25 -16.48
CA ILE A 235 2.79 -2.35 -17.14
C ILE A 235 3.74 -3.40 -17.71
N TYR A 236 4.85 -2.98 -18.33
CA TYR A 236 5.88 -3.91 -18.80
C TYR A 236 6.50 -4.73 -17.65
N LEU A 237 6.78 -4.09 -16.49
CA LEU A 237 7.32 -4.79 -15.31
C LEU A 237 6.31 -5.76 -14.69
N SER A 238 5.01 -5.42 -14.68
CA SER A 238 3.96 -6.34 -14.19
C SER A 238 3.72 -7.52 -15.14
N GLU A 239 3.83 -7.34 -16.46
CA GLU A 239 3.83 -8.44 -17.44
C GLU A 239 5.01 -9.39 -17.24
N GLN A 240 6.20 -8.86 -16.97
CA GLN A 240 7.38 -9.67 -16.64
C GLN A 240 7.17 -10.49 -15.36
N LEU A 241 6.50 -9.93 -14.34
CA LEU A 241 6.12 -10.64 -13.13
C LEU A 241 5.06 -11.73 -13.40
N MET A 242 4.07 -11.47 -14.25
CA MET A 242 3.10 -12.50 -14.67
C MET A 242 3.80 -13.68 -15.36
N ASN A 243 4.75 -13.39 -16.26
CA ASN A 243 5.53 -14.41 -16.93
C ASN A 243 6.37 -15.23 -15.93
N LEU A 244 7.01 -14.58 -14.95
CA LEU A 244 7.77 -15.24 -13.88
C LEU A 244 6.87 -16.22 -13.09
N ARG A 245 5.73 -15.73 -12.62
CA ARG A 245 4.77 -16.50 -11.80
C ARG A 245 3.97 -17.54 -12.57
N SER A 246 3.87 -17.44 -13.91
CA SER A 246 3.23 -18.46 -14.75
C SER A 246 3.87 -19.85 -14.63
N THR A 247 5.13 -19.89 -14.17
CA THR A 247 5.89 -21.13 -13.91
C THR A 247 5.66 -21.73 -12.52
N GLU A 248 4.98 -21.00 -11.62
CA GLU A 248 4.71 -21.44 -10.27
C GLU A 248 3.43 -22.30 -10.19
N SER A 249 3.52 -23.40 -9.44
CA SER A 249 2.41 -24.34 -9.21
C SER A 249 1.84 -24.32 -7.79
N SER A 250 2.45 -23.54 -6.89
CA SER A 250 2.04 -23.41 -5.50
C SER A 250 0.86 -22.45 -5.34
N PRO A 251 -0.11 -22.73 -4.45
CA PRO A 251 -1.17 -21.77 -4.13
C PRO A 251 -0.59 -20.52 -3.46
N ARG A 252 -0.95 -19.34 -3.96
CA ARG A 252 -0.54 -18.07 -3.36
C ARG A 252 -1.16 -17.92 -1.96
N PRO A 253 -0.41 -17.43 -0.95
CA PRO A 253 -0.98 -17.17 0.37
C PRO A 253 -2.06 -16.08 0.26
N LYS A 254 -3.17 -16.22 0.99
CA LYS A 254 -4.26 -15.23 0.99
C LYS A 254 -3.85 -13.91 1.63
N PHE A 255 -3.00 -13.96 2.65
CA PHE A 255 -2.48 -12.82 3.40
C PHE A 255 -0.96 -12.73 3.26
N ILE A 256 -0.44 -11.53 3.01
CA ILE A 256 0.95 -11.17 3.30
C ILE A 256 1.00 -9.94 4.21
N PHE A 257 2.01 -9.89 5.08
CA PHE A 257 2.19 -8.82 6.06
C PHE A 257 2.67 -7.49 5.43
N GLU A 258 3.54 -7.62 4.43
CA GLU A 258 4.08 -6.50 3.67
C GLU A 258 3.07 -5.99 2.63
N MET A 259 3.32 -4.77 2.12
CA MET A 259 2.68 -4.32 0.88
C MET A 259 3.27 -5.11 -0.30
N GLY A 260 2.44 -5.86 -1.02
CA GLY A 260 2.85 -6.55 -2.25
C GLY A 260 2.72 -5.65 -3.46
N PHE A 261 2.37 -6.25 -4.61
CA PHE A 261 2.25 -5.53 -5.89
C PHE A 261 0.91 -4.80 -6.06
N MET A 262 -0.08 -5.09 -5.23
CA MET A 262 -1.43 -4.53 -5.36
C MET A 262 -1.44 -3.00 -5.30
N PRO A 263 -0.75 -2.31 -4.36
CA PRO A 263 -0.79 -0.85 -4.29
C PRO A 263 -0.20 -0.18 -5.55
N PHE A 264 0.75 -0.82 -6.23
CA PHE A 264 1.32 -0.29 -7.47
C PHE A 264 0.32 -0.38 -8.62
N LEU A 265 -0.33 -1.54 -8.80
CA LEU A 265 -1.36 -1.74 -9.82
C LEU A 265 -2.57 -0.83 -9.57
N TYR A 266 -3.03 -0.75 -8.32
CA TYR A 266 -4.10 0.17 -7.93
C TYR A 266 -3.71 1.63 -8.19
N PHE A 267 -2.47 2.05 -7.90
CA PHE A 267 -1.99 3.39 -8.23
C PHE A 267 -2.04 3.69 -9.74
N ILE A 268 -1.66 2.75 -10.61
CA ILE A 268 -1.85 2.89 -12.07
C ILE A 268 -3.34 3.08 -12.39
N VAL A 269 -4.21 2.23 -11.83
CA VAL A 269 -5.66 2.30 -12.02
C VAL A 269 -6.23 3.65 -11.59
N ILE A 270 -5.78 4.25 -10.48
CA ILE A 270 -6.36 5.51 -9.98
C ILE A 270 -5.67 6.79 -10.44
N LYS A 271 -4.41 6.77 -10.92
CA LYS A 271 -3.67 7.99 -11.33
C LYS A 271 -3.14 8.02 -12.77
N CYS A 272 -3.04 6.91 -13.49
CA CYS A 272 -2.89 6.96 -14.95
C CYS A 272 -4.21 7.40 -15.60
N ARG A 273 -4.17 8.14 -16.71
CA ARG A 273 -5.37 8.62 -17.44
C ARG A 273 -5.52 8.08 -18.86
N ARG A 274 -4.59 7.23 -19.31
CA ARG A 274 -4.76 6.37 -20.49
C ARG A 274 -5.59 5.14 -20.16
N LEU A 275 -6.73 4.99 -20.83
CA LEU A 275 -7.72 3.96 -20.51
C LEU A 275 -7.15 2.53 -20.68
N ASP A 276 -6.39 2.28 -21.75
CA ASP A 276 -5.77 0.98 -22.00
C ASP A 276 -4.84 0.50 -20.89
N LEU A 277 -3.92 1.37 -20.42
CA LEU A 277 -3.01 1.06 -19.32
C LEU A 277 -3.78 0.80 -18.00
N ARG A 278 -4.82 1.58 -17.71
CA ARG A 278 -5.68 1.39 -16.53
C ARG A 278 -6.41 0.06 -16.55
N LEU A 279 -7.03 -0.30 -17.69
CA LEU A 279 -7.73 -1.57 -17.83
C LEU A 279 -6.76 -2.76 -17.76
N THR A 280 -5.54 -2.64 -18.29
CA THR A 280 -4.51 -3.67 -18.12
C THR A 280 -4.10 -3.83 -16.66
N ALA A 281 -3.78 -2.75 -15.95
CA ALA A 281 -3.49 -2.83 -14.51
C ALA A 281 -4.66 -3.43 -13.71
N LEU A 282 -5.90 -3.03 -13.99
CA LEU A 282 -7.09 -3.57 -13.34
C LEU A 282 -7.24 -5.08 -13.57
N ARG A 283 -7.08 -5.56 -14.81
CA ARG A 283 -7.08 -7.01 -15.15
C ARG A 283 -5.93 -7.78 -14.51
N GLN A 284 -4.80 -7.13 -14.23
CA GLN A 284 -3.63 -7.74 -13.60
C GLN A 284 -3.74 -7.85 -12.07
N MET A 285 -4.49 -6.95 -11.39
CA MET A 285 -4.64 -6.99 -9.93
C MET A 285 -5.00 -8.38 -9.37
N PRO A 286 -5.98 -9.13 -9.90
CA PRO A 286 -6.34 -10.46 -9.37
C PRO A 286 -5.29 -11.54 -9.62
N LEU A 287 -4.47 -11.35 -10.65
CA LEU A 287 -3.43 -12.29 -11.07
C LEU A 287 -2.12 -12.10 -10.30
N LEU A 288 -1.84 -10.87 -9.84
CA LEU A 288 -0.59 -10.48 -9.18
C LEU A 288 -0.74 -10.18 -7.68
N SER A 289 -1.93 -9.80 -7.21
CA SER A 289 -2.16 -9.43 -5.80
C SER A 289 -2.54 -10.62 -4.93
N HIS A 290 -2.20 -10.57 -3.65
CA HIS A 290 -2.82 -11.42 -2.63
C HIS A 290 -4.22 -10.91 -2.27
N GLU A 291 -5.07 -11.72 -1.63
CA GLU A 291 -6.41 -11.27 -1.20
C GLU A 291 -6.33 -10.12 -0.19
N ARG A 292 -5.32 -10.18 0.69
CA ARG A 292 -4.94 -9.14 1.63
C ARG A 292 -3.42 -8.91 1.63
N GLU A 293 -3.03 -7.66 1.48
CA GLU A 293 -1.64 -7.21 1.54
C GLU A 293 -1.56 -6.12 2.61
N ASN A 294 -0.90 -6.40 3.73
CA ASN A 294 -0.98 -5.55 4.92
C ASN A 294 -2.47 -5.34 5.33
N LEU A 295 -2.93 -4.11 5.51
CA LEU A 295 -4.34 -3.74 5.72
C LEU A 295 -5.15 -3.57 4.41
N PHE A 296 -4.53 -3.68 3.24
CA PHE A 296 -5.23 -3.49 1.98
C PHE A 296 -6.01 -4.74 1.55
N ASN A 297 -7.28 -4.53 1.18
CA ASN A 297 -8.17 -5.57 0.67
C ASN A 297 -8.26 -5.49 -0.87
N ALA A 298 -7.72 -6.47 -1.57
CA ALA A 298 -7.60 -6.41 -3.02
C ALA A 298 -8.97 -6.43 -3.74
N ARG A 299 -9.97 -7.11 -3.17
CA ARG A 299 -11.35 -7.11 -3.66
C ARG A 299 -11.96 -5.71 -3.63
N VAL A 300 -11.85 -5.02 -2.49
CA VAL A 300 -12.38 -3.66 -2.34
C VAL A 300 -11.70 -2.71 -3.32
N LEU A 301 -10.37 -2.75 -3.41
CA LEU A 301 -9.61 -1.84 -4.26
C LEU A 301 -9.81 -2.11 -5.76
N TYR A 302 -10.08 -3.34 -6.16
CA TYR A 302 -10.47 -3.65 -7.53
C TYR A 302 -11.82 -3.01 -7.92
N PHE A 303 -12.87 -3.17 -7.10
CA PHE A 303 -14.18 -2.58 -7.42
C PHE A 303 -14.17 -1.04 -7.35
N VAL A 304 -13.47 -0.46 -6.36
CA VAL A 304 -13.27 1.00 -6.31
C VAL A 304 -12.42 1.49 -7.47
N GLY A 305 -11.39 0.74 -7.86
CA GLY A 305 -10.54 1.04 -9.03
C GLY A 305 -11.33 0.99 -10.34
N LYS A 306 -12.13 -0.05 -10.56
CA LYS A 306 -13.09 -0.16 -11.68
C LYS A 306 -14.00 1.06 -11.72
N ARG A 307 -14.63 1.40 -10.59
CA ARG A 307 -15.53 2.56 -10.49
C ARG A 307 -14.84 3.88 -10.81
N THR A 308 -13.58 4.04 -10.40
CA THR A 308 -12.74 5.21 -10.73
C THR A 308 -12.58 5.36 -12.25
N ILE A 309 -12.35 4.26 -12.99
CA ILE A 309 -12.24 4.30 -14.46
C ILE A 309 -13.58 4.72 -15.08
N GLU A 310 -14.68 4.08 -14.68
CA GLU A 310 -16.03 4.38 -15.19
C GLU A 310 -16.40 5.86 -15.04
N VAL A 311 -16.18 6.39 -13.84
CA VAL A 311 -16.53 7.76 -13.46
C VAL A 311 -15.74 8.81 -14.25
N GLU A 312 -14.43 8.63 -14.40
CA GLU A 312 -13.59 9.63 -15.09
C GLU A 312 -13.70 9.56 -16.62
N HIS A 313 -13.86 8.37 -17.19
CA HIS A 313 -13.98 8.20 -18.64
C HIS A 313 -15.43 8.28 -19.15
N GLY A 314 -16.43 8.29 -18.26
CA GLY A 314 -17.85 8.30 -18.64
C GLY A 314 -18.30 7.00 -19.31
N ILE A 315 -17.71 5.87 -18.90
CA ILE A 315 -17.97 4.54 -19.46
C ILE A 315 -18.63 3.63 -18.43
N HIS A 316 -19.22 2.53 -18.89
CA HIS A 316 -19.59 1.40 -18.05
C HIS A 316 -18.70 0.21 -18.41
N LEU A 317 -18.19 -0.49 -17.40
CA LEU A 317 -17.38 -1.69 -17.59
C LEU A 317 -18.20 -2.90 -17.15
N ASP A 318 -18.16 -3.98 -17.92
CA ASP A 318 -18.82 -5.23 -17.53
C ASP A 318 -18.24 -5.77 -16.20
N SER A 319 -19.01 -6.60 -15.50
CA SER A 319 -18.54 -7.23 -14.26
C SER A 319 -17.32 -8.12 -14.52
N HIS A 320 -17.36 -8.94 -15.57
CA HIS A 320 -16.24 -9.76 -16.06
C HIS A 320 -16.46 -10.13 -17.55
N PRO A 321 -15.49 -9.97 -18.48
CA PRO A 321 -14.21 -9.25 -18.34
C PRO A 321 -14.38 -7.73 -18.46
N THR A 322 -13.50 -6.96 -17.81
CA THR A 322 -13.47 -5.49 -17.91
C THR A 322 -12.72 -5.01 -19.17
N ASP A 323 -13.25 -5.33 -20.34
CA ASP A 323 -12.71 -4.88 -21.62
C ASP A 323 -13.51 -3.69 -22.16
N TYR A 324 -12.86 -2.81 -22.93
CA TYR A 324 -13.52 -1.67 -23.55
C TYR A 324 -12.99 -1.49 -24.99
N PRO A 325 -13.84 -1.63 -26.03
CA PRO A 325 -13.42 -1.42 -27.42
C PRO A 325 -12.86 -0.01 -27.64
N GLY A 326 -11.71 0.10 -28.30
CA GLY A 326 -11.06 1.40 -28.56
C GLY A 326 -10.34 2.02 -27.36
N ALA A 327 -10.05 1.27 -26.29
CA ALA A 327 -9.39 1.79 -25.09
C ALA A 327 -8.04 2.51 -25.34
N SER A 328 -7.26 2.11 -26.34
CA SER A 328 -6.00 2.78 -26.69
C SER A 328 -6.17 4.09 -27.46
N ASP A 329 -7.32 4.28 -28.13
CA ASP A 329 -7.68 5.51 -28.85
C ASP A 329 -8.55 6.45 -28.00
N ALA A 330 -8.97 6.00 -26.80
CA ALA A 330 -9.85 6.76 -25.93
C ALA A 330 -9.15 8.04 -25.39
N PRO A 331 -9.81 9.21 -25.44
CA PRO A 331 -9.23 10.45 -24.95
C PRO A 331 -9.00 10.37 -23.43
N MET A 332 -7.91 10.98 -22.97
CA MET A 332 -7.67 11.16 -21.54
C MET A 332 -8.71 12.13 -20.95
N PRO A 333 -9.30 11.85 -19.78
CA PRO A 333 -10.30 12.72 -19.16
C PRO A 333 -9.81 14.16 -18.97
N PRO A 334 -10.66 15.17 -19.24
CA PRO A 334 -10.34 16.56 -18.92
C PRO A 334 -10.24 16.75 -17.40
N ASP A 335 -9.46 17.75 -16.96
CA ASP A 335 -9.17 17.95 -15.54
C ASP A 335 -10.43 18.01 -14.64
N ASN A 336 -11.51 18.65 -15.08
CA ASN A 336 -12.75 18.75 -14.30
C ASN A 336 -13.46 17.40 -14.05
N MET A 337 -13.07 16.34 -14.75
CA MET A 337 -13.55 14.95 -14.60
C MET A 337 -12.55 14.06 -13.84
N ARG A 338 -11.41 14.58 -13.36
CA ARG A 338 -10.40 13.78 -12.65
C ARG A 338 -10.69 13.62 -11.15
N LEU A 339 -10.36 12.47 -10.59
CA LEU A 339 -10.50 12.13 -9.18
C LEU A 339 -9.20 12.41 -8.39
N ARG A 340 -9.34 13.28 -7.39
CA ARG A 340 -8.26 13.88 -6.60
C ARG A 340 -7.93 13.02 -5.39
N SER A 341 -8.95 12.68 -4.60
CA SER A 341 -8.94 11.62 -3.58
C SER A 341 -10.09 10.63 -3.81
N ILE A 342 -9.97 9.45 -3.20
CA ILE A 342 -11.00 8.42 -3.17
C ILE A 342 -10.98 7.87 -1.74
N ASP A 343 -11.99 8.24 -0.96
CA ASP A 343 -12.03 7.96 0.47
C ASP A 343 -12.96 6.78 0.72
N ILE A 344 -12.38 5.61 1.00
CA ILE A 344 -13.09 4.34 1.18
C ILE A 344 -13.46 4.19 2.66
N SER A 345 -14.75 4.18 2.96
CA SER A 345 -15.23 4.05 4.35
C SER A 345 -15.18 2.60 4.85
N GLU A 346 -15.19 2.45 6.17
CA GLU A 346 -15.46 1.19 6.87
C GLU A 346 -16.97 0.86 6.89
N GLU A 347 -17.84 1.84 6.61
CA GLU A 347 -19.28 1.65 6.48
C GLU A 347 -19.62 0.69 5.32
N THR A 348 -20.20 -0.46 5.67
CA THR A 348 -20.73 -1.46 4.73
C THR A 348 -22.20 -1.78 5.02
N GLU A 349 -22.90 -2.18 3.97
CA GLU A 349 -24.26 -2.73 4.05
C GLU A 349 -24.34 -4.01 3.21
N MET A 350 -25.24 -4.93 3.57
CA MET A 350 -25.66 -6.00 2.68
C MET A 350 -26.95 -5.59 2.00
N ARG A 351 -26.93 -5.46 0.67
CA ARG A 351 -28.12 -5.12 -0.13
C ARG A 351 -28.61 -6.34 -0.88
N LYS A 352 -29.91 -6.36 -1.16
CA LYS A 352 -30.57 -7.44 -1.90
C LYS A 352 -31.25 -6.83 -3.13
N ASP A 353 -30.93 -7.33 -4.31
CA ASP A 353 -31.53 -6.89 -5.56
C ASP A 353 -32.93 -7.48 -5.78
N GLU A 354 -33.56 -7.14 -6.91
CA GLU A 354 -34.91 -7.59 -7.26
C GLU A 354 -34.99 -9.11 -7.49
N ASP A 355 -33.93 -9.73 -8.01
CA ASP A 355 -33.78 -11.18 -8.19
C ASP A 355 -33.46 -11.92 -6.87
N GLY A 356 -33.09 -11.16 -5.84
CA GLY A 356 -32.84 -11.62 -4.49
C GLY A 356 -31.40 -12.05 -4.20
N VAL A 357 -30.46 -11.72 -5.08
CA VAL A 357 -29.03 -11.86 -4.84
C VAL A 357 -28.59 -10.83 -3.79
N VAL A 358 -27.74 -11.25 -2.87
CA VAL A 358 -27.23 -10.39 -1.79
C VAL A 358 -25.81 -9.95 -2.11
N SER A 359 -25.61 -8.65 -2.29
CA SER A 359 -24.31 -8.01 -2.53
C SER A 359 -23.85 -7.23 -1.29
N GLU A 360 -22.54 -7.23 -1.05
CA GLU A 360 -21.92 -6.28 -0.11
C GLU A 360 -21.75 -4.96 -0.85
N VAL A 361 -22.18 -3.85 -0.24
CA VAL A 361 -21.85 -2.51 -0.69
C VAL A 361 -20.99 -1.80 0.35
N ARG A 362 -20.11 -0.92 -0.12
CA ARG A 362 -19.24 -0.11 0.74
C ARG A 362 -19.38 1.36 0.36
N LYS A 363 -19.47 2.22 1.36
CA LYS A 363 -19.57 3.66 1.15
C LYS A 363 -18.21 4.23 0.73
N VAL A 364 -18.18 4.97 -0.37
CA VAL A 364 -16.97 5.57 -0.95
C VAL A 364 -17.28 7.02 -1.31
N PHE A 365 -16.37 7.92 -0.99
CA PHE A 365 -16.44 9.32 -1.41
C PHE A 365 -15.43 9.60 -2.52
N PHE A 366 -15.90 10.18 -3.61
CA PHE A 366 -15.15 10.45 -4.83
C PHE A 366 -14.97 11.96 -5.01
N LEU A 367 -13.77 12.47 -4.76
CA LEU A 367 -13.45 13.90 -4.74
C LEU A 367 -12.94 14.38 -6.11
N PHE A 368 -13.55 15.44 -6.66
CA PHE A 368 -13.07 16.10 -7.88
C PHE A 368 -12.51 17.49 -7.61
N ARG A 369 -13.22 18.30 -6.82
CA ARG A 369 -12.97 19.74 -6.74
C ARG A 369 -12.91 20.18 -5.28
N PRO A 370 -11.75 20.03 -4.60
CA PRO A 370 -11.63 20.28 -3.15
C PRO A 370 -12.02 21.69 -2.67
N LEU A 371 -12.24 22.64 -3.59
CA LEU A 371 -12.59 24.04 -3.29
C LEU A 371 -14.03 24.42 -3.73
N ASP A 372 -14.78 23.51 -4.38
CA ASP A 372 -16.18 23.75 -4.76
C ASP A 372 -17.13 23.46 -3.58
N ILE A 373 -18.33 24.05 -3.61
CA ILE A 373 -19.39 23.82 -2.60
C ILE A 373 -19.86 22.35 -2.61
N ASP A 374 -19.84 21.72 -3.78
CA ASP A 374 -20.10 20.30 -4.00
C ASP A 374 -18.81 19.67 -4.55
N PRO A 375 -17.86 19.29 -3.67
CA PRO A 375 -16.49 18.97 -4.08
C PRO A 375 -16.35 17.56 -4.68
N GLY A 376 -17.37 16.72 -4.56
CA GLY A 376 -17.37 15.32 -4.93
C GLY A 376 -18.67 14.64 -4.52
N PHE A 377 -18.83 13.34 -4.79
CA PHE A 377 -20.05 12.61 -4.43
C PHE A 377 -19.75 11.39 -3.56
N THR A 378 -20.72 11.03 -2.71
CA THR A 378 -20.71 9.76 -1.96
C THR A 378 -21.56 8.73 -2.70
N GLU A 379 -21.03 7.54 -2.91
CA GLU A 379 -21.73 6.40 -3.50
C GLU A 379 -21.56 5.15 -2.61
N TRP A 380 -22.53 4.25 -2.69
CA TRP A 380 -22.41 2.90 -2.11
C TRP A 380 -21.96 1.95 -3.22
N ALA A 381 -20.65 1.79 -3.37
CA ALA A 381 -20.06 0.97 -4.42
C ALA A 381 -20.30 -0.53 -4.13
N GLU A 382 -20.75 -1.27 -5.15
CA GLU A 382 -20.94 -2.72 -5.07
C GLU A 382 -19.60 -3.45 -5.04
N ILE A 383 -19.42 -4.33 -4.06
CA ILE A 383 -18.23 -5.15 -3.85
C ILE A 383 -18.57 -6.61 -4.18
N GLY A 384 -18.50 -6.93 -5.47
CA GLY A 384 -18.77 -8.28 -5.99
C GLY A 384 -17.71 -9.33 -5.61
N PRO A 385 -17.83 -10.57 -6.13
CA PRO A 385 -16.78 -11.58 -6.01
C PRO A 385 -15.49 -11.13 -6.72
N TYR A 386 -14.34 -11.42 -6.14
CA TYR A 386 -13.05 -11.01 -6.72
C TYR A 386 -12.76 -11.83 -8.00
N PRO A 387 -12.32 -11.21 -9.11
CA PRO A 387 -11.97 -11.95 -10.31
C PRO A 387 -10.95 -13.06 -10.04
N GLY A 388 -11.08 -14.18 -10.73
CA GLY A 388 -10.11 -15.29 -10.64
C GLY A 388 -10.13 -16.07 -9.32
N THR A 389 -10.84 -15.64 -8.27
CA THR A 389 -11.11 -16.49 -7.09
C THR A 389 -12.26 -17.44 -7.38
N THR A 390 -12.04 -18.41 -8.26
CA THR A 390 -12.95 -19.56 -8.34
C THR A 390 -12.80 -20.38 -7.07
N SER A 391 -13.91 -20.48 -6.32
CA SER A 391 -14.05 -21.49 -5.27
C SER A 391 -13.88 -22.87 -5.90
N LYS A 392 -12.82 -23.59 -5.50
CA LYS A 392 -12.74 -25.05 -5.64
C LYS A 392 -13.19 -25.70 -4.34
#